data_AF-A0A7Y3IC52-F1
#
_entry.id   AF-A0A7Y3IC52-F1
#
_cell.length_a   1.000
_cell.length_b   1.000
_cell.length_c   1.000
_cell.angle_alpha   90.00
_cell.angle_beta   90.00
_cell.angle_gamma   90.00
#
_symmetry.space_group_name_H-M   'P 1'
#
loop_
_entity.id
_entity.type
_entity.pdbx_description
1 polymer ?
#
loop_
_entity_poly.entity_id
_entity_poly.type
_entity_poly.pdbx_seq_one_letter_code
_entity_poly.pdbx_strand_id
1 'polypeptide(L)' 'MTDRTPLHGEDTRCPVLGVGVSPVNPAGAVARIDGWIRSGRREYVCVSGVHGVMECQRDGELTRIHN' A
#
# COMPACT_ATOMS: atom_id res chain seq x y z
N MET A 1 -9.86 5.71 23.20
CA MET A 1 -9.83 6.57 22.02
C MET A 1 -8.66 6.12 21.15
N THR A 2 -8.76 5.18 20.21
CA THR A 2 -9.82 4.27 19.76
C THR A 2 -9.09 2.97 19.45
N ASP A 3 -9.55 1.85 20.02
CA ASP A 3 -9.10 0.52 19.66
C ASP A 3 -9.36 0.33 18.15
N ARG A 4 -8.29 0.32 17.35
CA ARG A 4 -8.36 0.02 15.92
C ARG A 4 -7.95 -1.43 15.78
N THR A 5 -8.92 -2.31 16.00
CA THR A 5 -8.85 -3.71 15.61
C THR A 5 -8.22 -3.80 14.21
N PRO A 6 -7.11 -4.54 14.03
CA PRO A 6 -6.48 -4.65 12.73
C PRO A 6 -7.50 -5.27 11.76
N LEU A 7 -7.86 -4.53 10.72
CA LEU A 7 -8.69 -5.05 9.65
C LEU A 7 -7.93 -6.23 9.04
N HIS A 8 -8.58 -7.37 8.96
CA HIS A 8 -8.06 -8.65 8.48
C HIS A 8 -7.06 -8.51 7.31
N GLY A 9 -5.80 -8.86 7.57
CA GLY A 9 -4.71 -8.96 6.60
C GLY A 9 -4.09 -7.61 6.24
N GLU A 10 -2.95 -7.28 6.83
CA GLU A 10 -2.14 -6.10 6.46
C GLU A 10 -1.52 -6.22 5.04
N ASP A 11 -1.74 -7.36 4.39
CA ASP A 11 -1.41 -7.62 2.98
C ASP A 11 -2.67 -7.62 2.05
N THR A 12 -3.87 -7.32 2.56
CA THR A 12 -5.09 -7.24 1.74
C THR A 12 -5.13 -5.92 0.96
N ARG A 13 -4.84 -5.95 -0.34
CA ARG A 13 -4.98 -4.80 -1.24
C ARG A 13 -6.46 -4.55 -1.55
N CYS A 14 -6.91 -3.32 -1.37
CA CYS A 14 -8.25 -2.88 -1.74
C CYS A 14 -8.20 -2.17 -3.11
N PRO A 15 -9.10 -2.50 -4.06
CA PRO A 15 -9.18 -1.79 -5.33
C PRO A 15 -9.78 -0.40 -5.15
N VAL A 16 -8.98 0.64 -5.40
CA VAL A 16 -9.43 2.02 -5.46
C VAL A 16 -9.42 2.46 -6.92
N LEU A 17 -10.59 2.49 -7.55
CA LEU A 17 -10.75 2.77 -8.99
C LEU A 17 -9.84 1.89 -9.88
N GLY A 18 -9.67 0.61 -9.51
CA GLY A 18 -8.82 -0.35 -10.24
C GLY A 18 -7.33 -0.33 -9.85
N VAL A 19 -6.91 0.56 -8.94
CA VAL A 19 -5.56 0.61 -8.37
C VAL A 19 -5.54 -0.12 -7.02
N GLY A 20 -4.70 -1.13 -6.87
CA GLY A 20 -4.60 -1.92 -5.64
C GLY A 20 -3.84 -1.17 -4.54
N VAL A 21 -4.57 -0.66 -3.54
CA VAL A 21 -4.00 0.10 -2.41
C VAL A 21 -4.06 -0.72 -1.14
N SER A 22 -2.93 -0.84 -0.43
CA SER A 22 -2.89 -1.42 0.91
C SER A 22 -3.28 -0.37 1.95
N PRO A 23 -4.42 -0.49 2.65
CA PRO A 23 -4.75 0.40 3.74
C PRO A 23 -3.83 0.08 4.91
N VAL A 24 -2.92 1.00 5.25
CA VAL A 24 -1.94 0.80 6.31
C VAL A 24 -1.92 2.00 7.25
N ASN A 25 -1.77 1.73 8.55
CA ASN A 25 -1.51 2.78 9.53
C ASN A 25 0.01 2.99 9.69
N PRO A 26 0.49 4.16 10.17
CA PRO A 26 1.92 4.44 10.26
C PRO A 26 2.73 3.40 11.06
N ALA A 27 2.17 2.89 12.17
CA ALA A 27 2.86 1.90 13.00
C ALA A 27 3.03 0.56 12.28
N GLY A 28 1.98 0.08 11.59
CA GLY A 28 2.03 -1.14 10.77
C GLY A 28 3.00 -1.00 9.60
N ALA A 29 3.02 0.17 8.94
CA ALA A 29 3.96 0.44 7.85
C ALA A 29 5.42 0.35 8.33
N VAL A 30 5.74 0.97 9.47
CA VAL A 30 7.08 0.91 10.07
C VAL A 30 7.45 -0.53 10.44
N ALA A 31 6.55 -1.26 11.11
CA ALA A 31 6.79 -2.65 11.50
C ALA A 31 7.05 -3.56 10.28
N ARG A 32 6.33 -3.34 9.17
CA ARG A 32 6.50 -4.10 7.93
C ARG A 32 7.87 -3.86 7.29
N ILE A 33 8.26 -2.59 7.15
CA ILE A 33 9.55 -2.19 6.57
C ILE A 33 10.71 -2.68 7.45
N ASP A 34 10.59 -2.53 8.77
CA ASP A 34 11.57 -3.03 9.73
C ASP A 34 11.72 -4.56 9.64
N GLY A 35 10.63 -5.29 9.44
CA GLY A 35 10.64 -6.72 9.13
C GLY A 35 11.41 -7.05 7.83
N TRP A 36 11.25 -6.25 6.77
CA TRP A 36 12.02 -6.40 5.53
C TRP A 36 13.51 -6.18 5.73
N ILE A 37 13.88 -5.13 6.45
CA ILE A 37 15.27 -4.79 6.76
C ILE A 37 15.92 -5.94 7.54
N ARG A 38 15.29 -6.40 8.63
CA ARG A 38 15.83 -7.49 9.46
C ARG A 38 15.97 -8.81 8.72
N SER A 39 15.09 -9.07 7.76
CA SER A 39 15.14 -10.28 6.93
C SER A 39 16.01 -10.13 5.67
N GLY A 40 16.64 -8.97 5.46
CA GLY A 40 17.46 -8.70 4.29
C GLY A 40 16.67 -8.66 2.97
N ARG A 41 15.33 -8.51 3.03
CA ARG A 41 14.49 -8.44 1.83
C ARG A 41 14.58 -7.06 1.19
N ARG A 42 14.78 -7.02 -0.14
CA ARG A 42 14.80 -5.81 -0.95
C ARG A 42 13.42 -5.60 -1.57
N GLU A 43 12.55 -4.98 -0.80
CA GLU A 43 11.18 -4.68 -1.20
C GLU A 43 11.05 -3.20 -1.59
N TYR A 44 10.01 -2.87 -2.35
CA TYR A 44 9.70 -1.51 -2.77
C TYR A 44 8.43 -1.01 -2.11
N VAL A 45 8.40 0.29 -1.80
CA VAL A 45 7.21 0.96 -1.28
C VAL A 45 6.80 2.03 -2.27
N CYS A 46 5.55 1.96 -2.73
CA CYS A 46 4.89 3.04 -3.45
C CYS A 46 3.90 3.72 -2.50
N VAL A 47 3.95 5.04 -2.42
CA VAL A 47 2.97 5.84 -1.68
C VAL A 47 1.95 6.38 -2.67
N SER A 48 0.77 5.79 -2.70
CA SER A 48 -0.31 6.21 -3.59
C SER A 48 -1.27 7.17 -2.88
N GLY A 49 -1.11 8.46 -3.16
CA GLY A 49 -2.15 9.45 -2.88
C GLY A 49 -3.27 9.44 -3.93
N VAL A 50 -4.32 10.24 -3.71
CA VAL A 50 -5.41 10.42 -4.68
C VAL A 50 -4.91 10.86 -6.06
N HIS A 51 -3.84 11.66 -6.12
CA HIS A 51 -3.22 12.06 -7.38
C HIS A 51 -2.69 10.87 -8.18
N GLY A 52 -1.98 9.94 -7.54
CA GLY A 52 -1.50 8.72 -8.21
C GLY A 52 -2.63 7.87 -8.78
N VAL A 53 -3.74 7.75 -8.05
CA VAL A 53 -4.94 7.04 -8.53
C VAL A 53 -5.55 7.77 -9.74
N MET A 54 -5.65 9.10 -9.69
CA MET A 54 -6.20 9.90 -10.80
C MET A 54 -5.36 9.84 -12.06
N GLU A 55 -4.02 9.80 -11.94
CA GLU A 55 -3.13 9.63 -13.10
C GLU A 55 -3.26 8.24 -13.71
N CYS A 56 -3.42 7.19 -12.90
CA CYS A 56 -3.66 5.81 -13.38
C CYS A 56 -4.94 5.69 -14.23
N GLN A 57 -5.95 6.54 -14.01
CA GLN A 57 -7.16 6.55 -14.85
C GLN A 57 -6.89 7.07 -16.27
N ARG A 58 -5.82 7.85 -16.45
CA ARG A 58 -5.44 8.45 -17.74
C ARG A 58 -4.39 7.62 -18.47
N ASP A 59 -3.63 6.80 -17.74
CA ASP A 59 -2.55 5.99 -18.27
C ASP A 59 -2.57 4.56 -17.72
N GLY A 60 -2.83 3.61 -18.61
CA GLY A 60 -2.86 2.18 -18.29
C GLY A 60 -1.49 1.60 -17.92
N GLU A 61 -0.38 2.21 -18.35
CA GLU A 61 0.97 1.83 -17.92
C GLU A 61 1.19 2.18 -16.45
N LEU A 62 0.73 3.34 -16.01
CA LEU A 62 0.79 3.70 -14.58
C LEU A 62 -0.05 2.76 -13.72
N THR A 63 -1.21 2.32 -14.21
CA THR A 63 -2.01 1.29 -13.53
C THR A 63 -1.24 -0.03 -13.40
N ARG A 64 -0.53 -0.47 -14.44
CA ARG A 64 0.32 -1.67 -14.38
C ARG A 64 1.47 -1.55 -13.40
N ILE A 65 2.10 -0.37 -13.29
CA ILE A 65 3.22 -0.14 -12.37
C ILE A 65 2.75 -0.15 -10.90
N HIS A 66 1.53 0.33 -10.63
CA HIS A 66 1.01 0.41 -9.27
C HIS A 66 0.50 -0.93 -8.72
N ASN A 67 0.12 -1.87 -9.59
CA ASN A 67 -0.43 -3.18 -9.19
C ASN A 67 0.68 -4.23 -9.04
#